data_AF-A0A1Y1KHR3-F1
#
_entry.id   AF-A0A1Y1KHR3-F1
#
_cell.length_a   1.000
_cell.length_b   1.000
_cell.length_c   1.000
_cell.angle_alpha   90.00
_cell.angle_beta   90.00
_cell.angle_gamma   90.00
#
_symmetry.space_group_name_H-M   'P 1'
#
loop_
_entity.id
_entity.type
_entity.pdbx_description
1 polymer ?
#
loop_
_entity_poly.entity_id
_entity_poly.type
_entity_poly.pdbx_seq_one_letter_code
_entity_poly.pdbx_strand_id
1 'polypeptide(L)'
;MRLMAEHKYGLRVTSNSGWRDIFRKLGEAAVTIEILQIKPNRPVICNFNDFSSSCSKGASFILYNCARLATLLKEFQRKVELKSYPELPDLDKIDFSVLTQPVMILLFLRGLLNTN
;
A
#
# COMPACT_ATOMS: atom_id res chain seq x y z
N MET A 1 -6.17 -17.91 2.08
CA MET A 1 -6.30 -16.96 0.95
C MET A 1 -5.84 -17.49 -0.43
N ARG A 2 -5.34 -18.73 -0.56
CA ARG A 2 -4.85 -19.27 -1.84
C ARG A 2 -5.98 -19.79 -2.76
N LEU A 3 -6.91 -20.59 -2.21
CA LEU A 3 -8.01 -21.20 -2.95
C LEU A 3 -9.01 -20.19 -3.56
N MET A 4 -9.28 -19.10 -2.84
CA MET A 4 -10.20 -18.03 -3.30
C MET A 4 -9.63 -17.26 -4.50
N ALA A 5 -8.31 -17.05 -4.55
CA ALA A 5 -7.65 -16.36 -5.65
C ALA A 5 -7.52 -17.26 -6.89
N GLU A 6 -7.23 -18.55 -6.68
CA GLU A 6 -7.11 -19.55 -7.75
C GLU A 6 -8.46 -19.75 -8.49
N HIS A 7 -9.58 -19.84 -7.75
CA HIS A 7 -10.89 -20.06 -8.35
C HIS A 7 -11.48 -18.82 -9.03
N LYS A 8 -11.27 -17.62 -8.45
CA LYS A 8 -11.92 -16.39 -8.95
C LYS A 8 -11.14 -15.70 -10.07
N TYR A 9 -9.82 -15.83 -10.10
CA TYR A 9 -8.96 -15.11 -11.05
C TYR A 9 -8.19 -16.03 -12.00
N GLY A 10 -8.41 -17.36 -11.92
CA GLY A 10 -7.67 -18.33 -12.75
C GLY A 10 -6.16 -18.31 -12.51
N LEU A 11 -5.71 -17.70 -11.41
CA LEU A 11 -4.31 -17.53 -11.06
C LEU A 11 -3.77 -18.86 -10.55
N ARG A 12 -3.39 -19.75 -11.47
CA ARG A 12 -2.59 -20.92 -11.15
C ARG A 12 -1.20 -20.39 -10.78
N VAL A 13 -0.87 -20.39 -9.48
CA VAL A 13 0.48 -20.05 -9.00
C VAL A 13 1.41 -21.13 -9.55
N THR A 14 1.89 -20.92 -10.77
CA THR A 14 2.94 -21.74 -11.37
C THR A 14 4.19 -21.50 -10.54
N SER A 15 5.01 -22.52 -10.39
CA SER A 15 6.31 -22.52 -9.69
C SER A 15 7.36 -21.66 -10.41
N ASN A 16 6.93 -20.51 -10.96
CA ASN A 16 7.75 -19.52 -11.59
C ASN A 16 8.50 -18.75 -10.49
N SER A 17 9.82 -18.63 -10.65
CA SER A 17 10.74 -18.05 -9.65
C SER A 17 10.30 -16.67 -9.16
N GLY A 18 9.75 -15.85 -10.05
CA GLY A 18 9.31 -14.48 -9.74
C GLY A 18 8.25 -14.38 -8.63
N TRP A 19 7.34 -15.36 -8.49
CA TRP A 19 6.36 -15.34 -7.40
C TRP A 19 7.03 -15.53 -6.05
N ARG A 20 8.04 -16.41 -5.97
CA ARG A 20 8.79 -16.64 -4.73
C ARG A 20 9.52 -15.38 -4.29
N ASP A 21 10.10 -14.63 -5.21
CA ASP A 21 10.76 -13.35 -4.89
C ASP A 21 9.77 -12.30 -4.40
N ILE A 22 8.58 -12.22 -5.01
CA ILE A 22 7.52 -11.31 -4.55
C ILE A 22 7.05 -11.69 -3.15
N PHE A 23 6.75 -12.97 -2.91
CA PHE A 23 6.34 -13.45 -1.59
C PHE A 23 7.42 -13.26 -0.53
N ARG A 24 8.70 -13.45 -0.89
CA ARG A 24 9.83 -13.19 0.01
C ARG A 24 9.87 -11.71 0.41
N LYS A 25 9.90 -10.80 -0.56
CA LYS A 25 9.92 -9.35 -0.29
C LYS A 25 8.69 -8.89 0.51
N LEU A 26 7.52 -9.45 0.21
CA LEU A 26 6.28 -9.12 0.91
C LEU A 26 6.32 -9.61 2.37
N GLY A 27 6.85 -10.81 2.61
CA GLY A 27 7.06 -11.35 3.95
C GLY A 27 8.08 -10.55 4.76
N GLU A 28 9.23 -10.22 4.16
CA GLU A 28 10.26 -9.37 4.78
C GLU A 28 9.71 -8.00 5.17
N ALA A 29 8.97 -7.35 4.26
CA ALA A 29 8.32 -6.07 4.54
C ALA A 29 7.26 -6.20 5.65
N ALA A 30 6.48 -7.29 5.64
CA ALA A 30 5.46 -7.51 6.66
C ALA A 30 6.06 -7.65 8.05
N VAL A 31 7.10 -8.48 8.21
CA VAL A 31 7.80 -8.64 9.49
C VAL A 31 8.43 -7.32 9.94
N THR A 32 9.04 -6.58 9.01
CA THR A 32 9.64 -5.27 9.31
C THR A 32 8.60 -4.30 9.85
N ILE A 33 7.43 -4.20 9.22
CA ILE A 33 6.34 -3.34 9.67
C ILE A 33 5.86 -3.74 11.06
N GLU A 34 5.63 -5.04 11.31
CA GLU A 34 5.15 -5.50 12.62
C GLU A 34 6.17 -5.20 13.74
N ILE A 35 7.47 -5.36 13.47
CA ILE A 35 8.53 -5.02 14.45
C ILE A 35 8.56 -3.51 14.71
N LEU A 36 8.48 -2.68 13.66
CA LEU A 36 8.53 -1.21 13.79
C LEU A 36 7.31 -0.62 14.49
N GLN A 37 6.17 -1.30 14.48
CA GLN A 37 4.98 -0.87 15.22
C GLN A 37 5.11 -1.05 16.74
N ILE A 38 6.04 -1.89 17.20
CA ILE A 38 6.23 -2.18 18.62
C ILE A 38 7.17 -1.13 19.22
N LYS A 39 6.78 -0.56 20.38
CA LYS A 39 7.64 0.38 21.10
C LYS A 39 8.96 -0.32 21.48
N PRO A 40 10.13 0.34 21.37
CA PRO A 40 11.43 -0.29 21.64
C PRO A 40 11.58 -0.94 23.02
N ASN A 41 10.83 -0.44 24.02
CA ASN A 41 10.83 -0.94 25.40
C ASN A 41 9.80 -2.07 25.65
N ARG A 42 9.22 -2.66 24.60
CA ARG A 42 8.27 -3.78 24.73
C ARG A 42 8.83 -5.03 24.04
N PRO A 43 8.64 -6.22 24.63
CA PRO A 43 9.03 -7.45 23.97
C PRO A 43 8.22 -7.67 22.69
N VAL A 44 8.90 -8.17 21.66
CA VAL A 44 8.29 -8.58 20.40
C VAL A 44 7.80 -10.02 20.54
N ILE A 45 6.49 -10.24 20.39
CA ILE A 45 5.87 -11.57 20.46
C ILE A 45 5.51 -12.01 19.05
N CYS A 46 6.24 -12.99 18.52
CA CYS A 46 5.97 -13.56 17.21
C CYS A 46 4.96 -14.72 17.35
N ASN A 47 3.67 -14.45 17.11
CA ASN A 47 2.65 -15.50 17.08
C ASN A 47 2.33 -15.90 15.63
N PHE A 48 2.80 -17.06 15.20
CA PHE A 48 2.58 -17.57 13.84
C PHE A 48 1.17 -18.11 13.59
N ASN A 49 0.38 -18.33 14.64
CA ASN A 49 -0.99 -18.82 14.55
C ASN A 49 -2.05 -17.70 14.58
N ASP A 50 -1.63 -16.46 14.85
CA ASP A 50 -2.56 -15.34 15.01
C ASP A 50 -2.77 -14.58 13.69
N PHE A 51 -3.58 -15.17 12.82
CA PHE A 51 -4.02 -14.51 11.58
C PHE A 51 -5.04 -13.38 11.83
N SER A 52 -5.37 -13.07 13.09
CA SER A 52 -6.36 -12.05 13.47
C SER A 52 -5.88 -10.60 13.30
N SER A 53 -4.58 -10.40 13.02
CA SER A 53 -4.00 -9.12 12.59
C SER A 53 -4.44 -8.67 11.18
N SER A 54 -5.46 -9.32 10.60
CA SER A 54 -6.31 -8.79 9.52
C SER A 54 -7.13 -7.54 9.91
N CYS A 55 -6.95 -7.01 11.12
CA CYS A 55 -7.43 -5.69 11.50
C CYS A 55 -6.79 -4.61 10.60
N SER A 56 -7.50 -3.51 10.40
CA SER A 56 -7.17 -2.33 9.57
C SER A 56 -5.84 -1.60 9.88
N LYS A 57 -4.93 -2.23 10.62
CA LYS A 57 -3.62 -1.74 11.07
C LYS A 57 -2.47 -2.72 10.79
N GLY A 58 -2.74 -3.96 10.39
CA GLY A 58 -1.70 -4.95 10.14
C GLY A 58 -0.89 -4.67 8.87
N ALA A 59 0.29 -5.27 8.77
CA ALA A 59 1.17 -5.07 7.61
C ALA A 59 0.51 -5.38 6.26
N SER A 60 -0.40 -6.36 6.21
CA SER A 60 -1.16 -6.70 5.00
C SER A 60 -2.04 -5.55 4.50
N PHE A 61 -2.65 -4.78 5.40
CA PHE A 61 -3.44 -3.60 5.06
C PHE A 61 -2.56 -2.51 4.44
N ILE A 62 -1.39 -2.23 5.03
CA ILE A 62 -0.44 -1.24 4.53
C ILE A 62 0.05 -1.65 3.13
N LEU A 63 0.52 -2.90 2.99
CA LEU A 63 1.06 -3.41 1.74
C LEU A 63 0.02 -3.41 0.61
N TYR A 64 -1.23 -3.77 0.91
CA TYR A 64 -2.31 -3.70 -0.06
C TYR A 64 -2.60 -2.26 -0.51
N ASN A 65 -2.67 -1.30 0.42
CA ASN A 65 -2.90 0.10 0.07
C ASN A 65 -1.74 0.67 -0.77
N CYS A 66 -0.49 0.34 -0.43
CA CYS A 66 0.67 0.72 -1.24
C CYS A 66 0.58 0.16 -2.66
N ALA A 67 0.23 -1.13 -2.81
CA ALA A 67 0.06 -1.75 -4.13
C ALA A 67 -1.09 -1.09 -4.93
N ARG A 68 -2.18 -0.73 -4.26
CA ARG A 68 -3.33 -0.05 -4.88
C ARG A 68 -2.94 1.34 -5.38
N LEU A 69 -2.24 2.14 -4.57
CA LEU A 69 -1.75 3.46 -4.97
C LEU A 69 -0.76 3.36 -6.13
N ALA A 70 0.19 2.43 -6.05
CA ALA A 70 1.16 2.21 -7.13
C ALA A 70 0.47 1.84 -8.45
N THR A 71 -0.58 1.02 -8.40
CA THR A 71 -1.37 0.66 -9.59
C THR A 71 -2.12 1.86 -10.15
N LEU A 72 -2.75 2.66 -9.27
CA LEU A 72 -3.46 3.88 -9.68
C LEU A 72 -2.52 4.87 -10.38
N LEU A 73 -1.34 5.10 -9.80
CA LEU A 73 -0.33 5.99 -10.37
C LEU A 73 0.18 5.47 -11.72
N LYS A 74 0.45 4.16 -11.83
CA LYS A 74 0.87 3.54 -13.09
C LYS A 74 -0.17 3.70 -14.20
N GLU A 75 -1.45 3.46 -13.88
CA GLU A 75 -2.53 3.65 -14.85
C GLU A 75 -2.74 5.11 -15.22
N PHE A 76 -2.57 6.02 -14.27
CA PHE A 76 -2.58 7.46 -14.55
C PHE A 76 -1.46 7.82 -15.53
N GLN A 77 -0.22 7.42 -15.26
CA GLN A 77 0.94 7.68 -16.12
C GLN A 77 0.73 7.14 -17.54
N ARG A 78 0.23 5.90 -17.66
CA ARG A 78 -0.11 5.29 -18.95
C ARG A 78 -1.14 6.11 -19.73
N LYS A 79 -2.15 6.67 -19.04
CA LYS A 79 -3.17 7.51 -19.68
C LYS A 79 -2.65 8.90 -20.07
N VAL A 80 -1.69 9.43 -19.33
CA VAL A 80 -0.97 10.65 -19.68
C VAL A 80 -0.13 10.42 -20.95
N GLU A 81 0.61 9.31 -21.03
CA GLU A 81 1.38 8.93 -22.22
C GLU A 81 0.48 8.76 -23.46
N LEU A 82 -0.72 8.21 -23.28
CA LEU A 82 -1.74 8.09 -24.33
C LEU A 82 -2.48 9.41 -24.65
N LYS A 83 -2.07 10.53 -24.07
CA LYS A 83 -2.70 11.86 -24.20
C LYS A 83 -4.19 11.90 -23.81
N SER A 84 -4.65 10.92 -23.03
CA SER A 84 -6.02 10.86 -22.55
C SER A 84 -6.23 11.67 -21.26
N TYR A 85 -5.16 11.89 -20.48
CA TYR A 85 -5.16 12.73 -19.28
C TYR A 85 -4.05 13.79 -19.37
N PRO A 86 -4.25 14.97 -18.75
CA PRO A 86 -3.20 15.97 -18.61
C PRO A 86 -2.13 15.49 -17.61
N GLU A 87 -0.91 15.98 -17.78
CA GLU A 87 0.16 15.80 -16.80
C GLU A 87 -0.20 16.45 -15.45
N LEU A 88 0.39 15.95 -14.36
CA LEU A 88 0.20 16.55 -13.05
C LEU A 88 0.81 17.97 -13.06
N PRO A 89 0.04 19.01 -12.69
CA PRO A 89 0.58 20.36 -12.57
C PRO A 89 1.56 20.48 -11.40
N ASP A 90 2.46 21.46 -11.48
CA ASP A 90 3.35 21.82 -10.36
C ASP A 90 2.56 22.15 -9.10
N LEU A 91 3.12 21.88 -7.91
CA LEU A 91 2.47 22.12 -6.63
C LEU A 91 1.96 23.56 -6.47
N ASP A 92 2.70 24.56 -6.99
CA ASP A 92 2.32 25.98 -6.93
C ASP A 92 1.12 26.35 -7.81
N LYS A 93 0.76 25.49 -8.77
CA LYS A 93 -0.35 25.68 -9.71
C LYS A 93 -1.56 24.80 -9.36
N ILE A 94 -1.49 24.02 -8.29
CA ILE A 94 -2.60 23.19 -7.83
C ILE A 94 -3.59 24.05 -7.04
N ASP A 95 -4.84 24.06 -7.49
CA ASP A 95 -5.92 24.69 -6.75
C ASP A 95 -6.40 23.78 -5.60
N PHE A 96 -5.91 24.05 -4.39
CA PHE A 96 -6.31 23.35 -3.18
C PHE A 96 -7.70 23.77 -2.65
N SER A 97 -8.36 24.78 -3.24
CA SER A 97 -9.71 25.18 -2.85
C SER A 97 -10.75 24.08 -3.12
N VAL A 98 -10.45 23.18 -4.06
CA VAL A 98 -11.27 22.01 -4.42
C VAL A 98 -11.28 20.94 -3.31
N LEU A 99 -10.36 21.02 -2.35
CA LEU A 99 -10.23 20.11 -1.21
C LEU A 99 -11.35 20.34 -0.17
N THR A 100 -12.59 20.09 -0.54
CA THR A 100 -13.78 20.39 0.29
C THR A 100 -14.02 19.36 1.40
N GLN A 101 -13.41 18.18 1.30
CA GLN A 101 -13.63 17.12 2.27
C GLN A 101 -12.68 17.28 3.47
N PRO A 102 -13.21 17.40 4.70
CA PRO A 102 -12.39 17.61 5.90
C PRO A 102 -11.38 16.48 6.14
N VAL A 103 -11.74 15.23 5.81
CA VAL A 103 -10.81 14.09 5.90
C VAL A 103 -9.61 14.22 4.96
N MET A 104 -9.80 14.82 3.78
CA MET A 104 -8.76 15.01 2.78
C MET A 104 -7.81 16.15 3.17
N ILE A 105 -8.35 17.23 3.73
CA ILE A 105 -7.58 18.33 4.32
C ILE A 105 -6.70 17.83 5.46
N LEU A 106 -7.27 17.05 6.38
CA LEU A 106 -6.52 16.49 7.51
C LEU A 106 -5.38 15.57 7.05
N LEU A 107 -5.61 14.77 6.01
CA LEU A 107 -4.58 13.90 5.43
C LEU A 107 -3.42 14.72 4.84
N PHE A 108 -3.73 15.78 4.10
CA PHE A 108 -2.74 16.67 3.48
C PHE A 108 -1.87 17.38 4.53
N LEU A 109 -2.50 18.00 5.53
CA LEU A 109 -1.79 18.69 6.61
C LEU A 109 -0.90 17.74 7.40
N ARG A 110 -1.40 16.55 7.72
CA ARG A 110 -0.63 15.56 8.49
C ARG A 110 0.51 14.94 7.68
N GLY A 111 0.37 14.86 6.35
CA GLY A 111 1.45 14.45 5.46
C GLY A 111 2.59 15.46 5.40
N LEU A 112 2.27 16.76 5.29
CA LEU A 112 3.26 17.85 5.20
C LEU A 112 3.92 18.21 6.54
N LEU A 113 3.19 18.10 7.66
CA LEU A 113 3.72 18.43 8.98
C LEU A 113 4.65 17.35 9.56
N ASN A 114 4.64 16.14 9.00
CA ASN A 114 5.51 15.03 9.40
C ASN A 114 6.80 14.94 8.58
N THR A 115 7.00 15.84 7.60
CA THR A 115 8.21 15.91 6.77
C THR A 115 9.21 16.98 7.22
N ASN A 116 9.12 17.46 8.47
CA ASN A 116 10.13 18.29 9.13
C ASN A 116 10.76 17.55 10.31
#